data_AF-A0A9P6RYN0-F1
#
_entry.id   AF-A0A9P6RYN0-F1
#
_cell.length_a   1.000
_cell.length_b   1.000
_cell.length_c   1.000
_cell.angle_alpha   90.00
_cell.angle_beta   90.00
_cell.angle_gamma   90.00
#
_symmetry.space_group_name_H-M   'P 1'
#
loop_
_entity.id
_entity.type
_entity.pdbx_description
1 polymer ?
#
loop_
_entity_poly.entity_id
_entity_poly.type
_entity_poly.pdbx_seq_one_letter_code
_entity_poly.pdbx_strand_id
1 'polypeptide(L)'
;MNYVQKMFLTAKRVAMGSADVDVDAPPFVGLSDCSACPNPCDDDDHPHYPSYLKINQTMPLLHSVKSYERHVLISTGKEDWDSHIDNDKSSLAFYLQNAIDKGQQRLRDSGSGQTVYRIVLTNSSRMADTWDGPGWQVVVLPDQLVVNNVTPEQCDDFFEAFLAPPVETFGQGVTESNGDGTVTQSQDNTAPSQESSTGPSASTGGVQSSGSPLTREVRTGKTTFVAHRWQAKAAVMICSHKKRDKRCGVTAAILKKEFTRILRSKDLLGDAEGDVEIWL
;
A
#
# COMPACT_ATOMS: atom_id res chain seq x y z
N MET A 1 16.81 -1.14 21.08
CA MET A 1 15.71 -2.13 21.06
C MET A 1 15.26 -2.32 19.63
N ASN A 2 15.17 -3.58 19.19
CA ASN A 2 14.65 -3.88 17.85
C ASN A 2 13.11 -3.73 17.81
N TYR A 3 12.54 -3.68 16.61
CA TYR A 3 11.11 -3.45 16.39
C TYR A 3 10.21 -4.46 17.13
N VAL A 4 10.64 -5.73 17.18
CA VAL A 4 9.92 -6.81 17.87
C VAL A 4 9.90 -6.60 19.39
N GLN A 5 11.01 -6.15 19.98
CA GLN A 5 11.07 -5.79 21.39
C GLN A 5 10.18 -4.59 21.71
N LYS A 6 10.11 -3.59 20.81
CA LYS A 6 9.17 -2.46 20.96
C LYS A 6 7.71 -2.95 20.95
N MET A 7 7.33 -3.81 20.00
CA MET A 7 5.98 -4.39 19.93
C MET A 7 5.60 -5.18 21.17
N PHE A 8 6.49 -6.03 21.69
CA PHE A 8 6.23 -6.80 22.90
C PHE A 8 6.08 -5.90 24.14
N LEU A 9 6.89 -4.85 24.24
CA LEU A 9 6.78 -3.88 25.34
C LEU A 9 5.51 -3.03 25.24
N THR A 10 5.10 -2.65 24.03
CA THR A 10 3.83 -1.94 23.78
C THR A 10 2.63 -2.82 24.11
N ALA A 11 2.60 -4.07 23.67
CA ALA A 11 1.53 -5.02 24.00
C ALA A 11 1.44 -5.29 25.51
N LYS A 12 2.59 -5.42 26.18
CA LYS A 12 2.67 -5.59 27.65
C LYS A 12 2.20 -4.34 28.40
N ARG A 13 2.49 -3.13 27.88
CA ARG A 13 2.08 -1.85 28.47
C ARG A 13 0.58 -1.57 28.29
N VAL A 14 0.01 -1.93 27.14
CA VAL A 14 -1.44 -1.90 26.87
C VAL A 14 -2.20 -2.86 27.79
N ALA A 15 -1.68 -4.08 27.98
CA ALA A 15 -2.28 -5.05 28.90
C ALA A 15 -2.22 -4.64 30.38
N MET A 16 -1.30 -3.72 30.73
CA MET A 16 -1.09 -3.23 32.10
C MET A 16 -1.73 -1.86 32.37
N GLY A 17 -2.54 -1.32 31.44
CA GLY A 17 -3.35 -0.12 31.68
C GLY A 17 -2.56 1.17 31.90
N SER A 18 -1.30 1.24 31.46
CA SER A 18 -0.51 2.46 31.50
C SER A 18 -0.70 3.21 30.18
N ALA A 19 -1.48 4.30 30.22
CA ALA A 19 -1.65 5.21 29.10
C ALA A 19 -0.32 5.91 28.80
N ASP A 20 0.33 5.52 27.70
CA ASP A 20 1.15 6.42 26.90
C ASP A 20 0.83 6.09 25.44
N VAL A 21 0.02 6.97 24.86
CA VAL A 21 -0.48 6.94 23.48
C VAL A 21 0.67 7.29 22.54
N ASP A 22 0.79 6.54 21.45
CA ASP A 22 1.77 6.80 20.39
C ASP A 22 1.47 8.15 19.72
N VAL A 23 2.36 9.12 19.89
CA VAL A 23 2.24 10.50 19.40
C VAL A 23 2.52 10.67 17.91
N ASP A 24 3.05 9.62 17.24
CA ASP A 24 3.29 9.61 15.79
C ASP A 24 2.30 8.74 15.01
N ALA A 25 1.35 8.09 15.70
CA ALA A 25 0.19 7.56 15.02
C ALA A 25 -0.61 8.75 14.45
N PRO A 26 -1.00 8.75 13.15
CA PRO A 26 -1.97 9.74 12.66
C PRO A 26 -3.13 9.71 13.65
N PRO A 27 -3.59 10.90 14.14
CA PRO A 27 -4.46 10.96 15.29
C PRO A 27 -5.57 9.96 15.04
N PHE A 28 -5.70 8.98 15.96
CA PHE A 28 -6.95 8.25 16.07
C PHE A 28 -7.99 9.36 16.09
N VAL A 29 -8.72 9.53 14.99
CA VAL A 29 -9.82 10.49 14.92
C VAL A 29 -10.63 10.14 16.14
N GLY A 30 -10.66 11.06 17.10
CA GLY A 30 -11.23 10.79 18.41
C GLY A 30 -12.55 10.07 18.18
N LEU A 31 -12.73 8.92 18.84
CA LEU A 31 -13.97 8.10 18.74
C LEU A 31 -15.24 8.88 19.09
N SER A 32 -15.11 10.15 19.50
CA SER A 32 -16.17 11.08 19.86
C SER A 32 -17.29 11.17 18.84
N ASP A 33 -17.01 11.03 17.54
CA ASP A 33 -18.07 11.16 16.52
C ASP A 33 -19.01 9.94 16.47
N CYS A 34 -18.53 8.73 16.78
CA CYS A 34 -19.38 7.52 16.76
C CYS A 34 -20.05 7.23 18.11
N SER A 35 -19.50 7.73 19.23
CA SER A 35 -20.10 7.55 20.55
C SER A 35 -21.34 8.40 20.81
N ALA A 36 -21.55 9.44 19.98
CA ALA A 36 -22.70 10.34 20.08
C ALA A 36 -23.89 9.91 19.21
N CYS A 37 -23.70 8.96 18.29
CA CYS A 37 -24.79 8.46 17.46
C CYS A 37 -25.81 7.70 18.33
N PRO A 38 -27.12 7.94 18.14
CA PRO A 38 -28.13 7.12 18.78
C PRO A 38 -27.98 5.66 18.33
N ASN A 39 -28.32 4.71 19.21
CA ASN A 39 -28.30 3.28 18.91
C ASN A 39 -29.69 2.66 19.23
N PRO A 40 -30.52 2.38 18.22
CA PRO A 40 -30.27 2.57 16.78
C PRO A 40 -30.22 4.06 16.39
N CYS A 41 -29.52 4.34 15.29
CA CYS A 41 -29.52 5.66 14.64
C CYS A 41 -30.90 6.00 14.06
N ASP A 42 -31.14 7.28 13.73
CA ASP A 42 -32.40 7.72 13.13
C ASP A 42 -32.52 7.22 11.67
N ASP A 43 -33.71 6.77 11.29
CA ASP A 43 -34.00 6.16 9.97
C ASP A 43 -33.66 7.09 8.79
N ASP A 44 -33.68 8.41 9.02
CA ASP A 44 -33.41 9.45 8.02
C ASP A 44 -31.91 9.72 7.82
N ASP A 45 -31.04 9.31 8.76
CA ASP A 45 -29.61 9.65 8.74
C ASP A 45 -28.80 8.76 7.80
N HIS A 46 -29.11 7.47 7.74
CA HIS A 46 -28.47 6.51 6.85
C HIS A 46 -29.26 5.20 6.69
N PRO A 47 -29.02 4.41 5.62
CA PRO A 47 -29.64 3.11 5.46
C PRO A 47 -29.28 2.14 6.60
N HIS A 48 -30.29 1.43 7.10
CA HIS A 48 -30.10 0.36 8.06
C HIS A 48 -29.77 -0.97 7.38
N TYR A 49 -29.05 -1.83 8.09
CA TYR A 49 -28.91 -3.22 7.66
C TYR A 49 -30.25 -3.94 7.72
N PRO A 50 -30.55 -4.82 6.74
CA PRO A 50 -31.74 -5.65 6.81
C PRO A 50 -31.80 -6.47 8.09
N SER A 51 -32.96 -6.48 8.77
CA SER A 51 -33.15 -7.11 10.09
C SER A 51 -32.90 -8.62 10.10
N TYR A 52 -32.95 -9.28 8.94
CA TYR A 52 -32.63 -10.70 8.80
C TYR A 52 -31.13 -11.00 8.83
N LEU A 53 -30.26 -10.00 8.63
CA LEU A 53 -28.81 -10.19 8.69
C LEU A 53 -28.38 -10.42 10.13
N LYS A 54 -27.83 -11.60 10.39
CA LYS A 54 -27.24 -11.94 11.69
C LYS A 54 -25.76 -11.55 11.67
N ILE A 55 -25.47 -10.38 12.26
CA ILE A 55 -24.12 -9.86 12.45
C ILE A 55 -23.69 -10.15 13.89
N ASN A 56 -22.51 -10.76 14.05
CA ASN A 56 -21.93 -10.94 15.37
C ASN A 56 -21.26 -9.61 15.78
N GLN A 57 -21.78 -8.98 16.83
CA GLN A 57 -21.26 -7.71 17.36
C GLN A 57 -20.49 -7.88 18.69
N THR A 58 -20.30 -9.12 19.15
CA THR A 58 -19.74 -9.44 20.47
C THR A 58 -18.39 -10.16 20.40
N MET A 59 -18.06 -10.77 19.26
CA MET A 59 -16.79 -11.46 19.06
C MET A 59 -15.63 -10.46 19.00
N PRO A 60 -14.57 -10.61 19.82
CA PRO A 60 -13.38 -9.79 19.71
C PRO A 60 -12.71 -9.99 18.35
N LEU A 61 -12.60 -8.91 17.56
CA LEU A 61 -11.93 -8.96 16.26
C LEU A 61 -10.39 -8.91 16.40
N LEU A 62 -9.90 -8.25 17.44
CA LEU A 62 -8.45 -8.12 17.68
C LEU A 62 -7.83 -9.52 17.90
N HIS A 63 -6.76 -9.82 17.17
CA HIS A 63 -6.09 -11.12 17.14
C HIS A 63 -6.92 -12.31 16.62
N SER A 64 -8.07 -12.07 15.99
CA SER A 64 -8.88 -13.15 15.39
C SER A 64 -8.28 -13.75 14.10
N VAL A 65 -7.31 -13.07 13.49
CA VAL A 65 -6.61 -13.50 12.27
C VAL A 65 -5.10 -13.29 12.40
N LYS A 66 -4.29 -14.12 11.73
CA LYS A 66 -2.84 -13.86 11.62
C LYS A 66 -2.60 -12.60 10.80
N SER A 67 -1.57 -11.84 11.16
CA SER A 67 -1.13 -10.67 10.39
C SER A 67 -0.85 -11.02 8.93
N TYR A 68 -1.11 -10.07 8.04
CA TYR A 68 -0.69 -10.10 6.65
C TYR A 68 0.37 -9.02 6.47
N GLU A 69 1.49 -9.36 5.84
CA GLU A 69 2.61 -8.43 5.63
C GLU A 69 2.61 -7.84 4.22
N ARG A 70 1.85 -8.45 3.31
CA ARG A 70 1.62 -7.95 1.95
C ARG A 70 0.18 -8.17 1.52
N HIS A 71 -0.39 -7.17 0.87
CA HIS A 71 -1.68 -7.27 0.20
C HIS A 71 -1.51 -6.89 -1.27
N VAL A 72 -1.79 -7.85 -2.14
CA VAL A 72 -1.74 -7.72 -3.60
C VAL A 72 -3.16 -7.57 -4.11
N LEU A 73 -3.47 -6.46 -4.75
CA LEU A 73 -4.79 -6.18 -5.30
C LEU A 73 -4.74 -6.07 -6.82
N ILE A 74 -5.53 -6.89 -7.51
CA ILE A 74 -5.67 -6.82 -8.97
C ILE A 74 -6.81 -5.86 -9.29
N SER A 75 -6.53 -4.80 -10.05
CA SER A 75 -7.53 -3.83 -10.52
C SER A 75 -8.33 -4.46 -11.67
N THR A 76 -9.48 -5.05 -11.36
CA THR A 76 -10.29 -5.77 -12.36
C THR A 76 -11.47 -4.95 -12.91
N GLY A 77 -11.81 -3.84 -12.25
CA GLY A 77 -13.00 -3.04 -12.57
C GLY A 77 -14.34 -3.75 -12.35
N LYS A 78 -14.36 -4.94 -11.74
CA LYS A 78 -15.57 -5.72 -11.43
C LYS A 78 -15.99 -5.53 -9.98
N GLU A 79 -17.24 -5.84 -9.64
CA GLU A 79 -17.77 -5.71 -8.26
C GLU A 79 -18.14 -7.05 -7.61
N ASP A 80 -17.96 -8.18 -8.30
CA ASP A 80 -18.17 -9.52 -7.76
C ASP A 80 -17.27 -10.51 -8.50
N TRP A 81 -16.88 -11.57 -7.79
CA TRP A 81 -16.00 -12.63 -8.29
C TRP A 81 -16.41 -13.98 -7.71
N ASP A 82 -15.89 -15.04 -8.30
CA ASP A 82 -15.99 -16.36 -7.68
C ASP A 82 -15.22 -16.41 -6.36
N SER A 83 -15.70 -17.22 -5.41
CA SER A 83 -15.10 -17.34 -4.07
C SER A 83 -13.63 -17.75 -4.07
N HIS A 84 -13.18 -18.36 -5.17
CA HIS A 84 -11.82 -18.83 -5.42
C HIS A 84 -11.31 -18.23 -6.73
N ILE A 85 -10.86 -16.98 -6.66
CA ILE A 85 -10.32 -16.23 -7.81
C ILE A 85 -9.10 -16.92 -8.43
N ASP A 86 -8.39 -17.70 -7.62
CA ASP A 86 -7.20 -18.46 -7.96
C ASP A 86 -7.49 -19.70 -8.81
N ASN A 87 -8.75 -20.09 -9.02
CA ASN A 87 -9.11 -21.20 -9.90
C ASN A 87 -9.38 -20.78 -11.35
N ASP A 88 -9.58 -19.48 -11.60
CA ASP A 88 -9.87 -18.97 -12.93
C ASP A 88 -8.58 -18.74 -13.73
N LYS A 89 -8.24 -19.71 -14.59
CA LYS A 89 -7.08 -19.68 -15.48
C LYS A 89 -7.09 -18.55 -16.50
N SER A 90 -8.23 -17.89 -16.72
CA SER A 90 -8.31 -16.70 -17.57
C SER A 90 -7.94 -15.42 -16.84
N SER A 91 -7.85 -15.47 -15.50
CA SER A 91 -7.52 -14.32 -14.65
C SER A 91 -6.04 -14.30 -14.26
N LEU A 92 -5.51 -13.09 -14.04
CA LEU A 92 -4.16 -12.93 -13.49
C LEU A 92 -4.04 -13.53 -12.07
N ALA A 93 -5.15 -13.62 -11.31
CA ALA A 93 -5.14 -14.14 -9.95
C ALA A 93 -4.63 -15.59 -9.88
N PHE A 94 -5.00 -16.44 -10.84
CA PHE A 94 -4.49 -17.81 -10.97
C PHE A 94 -2.95 -17.83 -11.06
N TYR A 95 -2.38 -16.99 -11.93
CA TYR A 95 -0.94 -16.98 -12.17
C TYR A 95 -0.14 -16.34 -11.01
N LEU A 96 -0.66 -15.25 -10.43
CA LEU A 96 -0.04 -14.62 -9.27
C LEU A 96 -0.07 -15.54 -8.04
N GLN A 97 -1.19 -16.24 -7.80
CA GLN A 97 -1.27 -17.18 -6.68
C GLN A 97 -0.24 -18.32 -6.84
N ASN A 98 -0.10 -18.89 -8.04
CA ASN A 98 0.91 -19.91 -8.31
C ASN A 98 2.36 -19.40 -8.08
N ALA A 99 2.66 -18.17 -8.52
CA ALA A 99 3.97 -17.55 -8.31
C ALA A 99 4.24 -17.29 -6.82
N ILE A 100 3.24 -16.82 -6.06
CA ILE A 100 3.29 -16.64 -4.61
C ILE A 100 3.59 -17.98 -3.91
N ASP A 101 2.85 -19.03 -4.24
CA ASP A 101 3.01 -20.34 -3.60
C ASP A 101 4.39 -20.92 -3.88
N LYS A 102 4.83 -20.89 -5.15
CA LYS A 102 6.16 -21.33 -5.58
C LYS A 102 7.27 -20.54 -4.92
N GLY A 103 7.14 -19.21 -4.88
CA GLY A 103 8.12 -18.31 -4.28
C GLY A 103 8.26 -18.52 -2.78
N GLN A 104 7.15 -18.55 -2.06
CA GLN A 104 7.14 -18.83 -0.62
C GLN A 104 7.68 -20.23 -0.30
N GLN A 105 7.39 -21.23 -1.14
CA GLN A 105 7.92 -22.58 -0.95
C GLN A 105 9.44 -22.61 -1.08
N ARG A 106 9.99 -21.96 -2.11
CA ARG A 106 11.43 -21.82 -2.28
C ARG A 106 12.09 -21.11 -1.10
N LEU A 107 11.47 -20.06 -0.56
CA LEU A 107 11.98 -19.39 0.64
C LEU A 107 12.04 -20.33 1.84
N ARG A 108 11.00 -21.16 2.06
CA ARG A 108 10.99 -22.19 3.11
C ARG A 108 12.09 -23.24 2.90
N ASP A 109 12.28 -23.69 1.67
CA ASP A 109 13.23 -24.75 1.32
C ASP A 109 14.69 -24.29 1.36
N SER A 110 14.94 -22.99 1.20
CA SER A 110 16.29 -22.42 1.15
C SER A 110 17.11 -22.65 2.44
N GLY A 111 16.46 -22.94 3.57
CA GLY A 111 17.13 -23.12 4.87
C GLY A 111 17.84 -21.85 5.39
N SER A 112 17.72 -20.72 4.68
CA SER A 112 18.40 -19.45 4.96
C SER A 112 17.88 -18.72 6.20
N GLY A 113 16.81 -19.22 6.82
CA GLY A 113 16.10 -18.52 7.90
C GLY A 113 15.34 -17.28 7.44
N GLN A 114 15.22 -17.05 6.13
CA GLN A 114 14.51 -15.91 5.57
C GLN A 114 13.03 -15.95 5.98
N THR A 115 12.52 -14.80 6.42
CA THR A 115 11.11 -14.68 6.84
C THR A 115 10.18 -14.96 5.67
N VAL A 116 9.11 -15.73 5.87
CA VAL A 116 8.09 -15.93 4.84
C VAL A 116 6.86 -15.12 5.20
N TYR A 117 6.63 -14.04 4.46
CA TYR A 117 5.49 -13.15 4.66
C TYR A 117 4.17 -13.85 4.35
N ARG A 118 3.12 -13.54 5.13
CA ARG A 118 1.76 -13.90 4.77
C ARG A 118 1.25 -12.88 3.76
N ILE A 119 1.07 -13.34 2.54
CA ILE A 119 0.59 -12.54 1.40
C ILE A 119 -0.91 -12.81 1.23
N VAL A 120 -1.71 -11.77 1.09
CA VAL A 120 -3.11 -11.89 0.65
C VAL A 120 -3.25 -11.35 -0.76
N LEU A 121 -3.89 -12.14 -1.63
CA LEU A 121 -4.23 -11.77 -2.99
C LEU A 121 -5.73 -11.54 -3.09
N THR A 122 -6.15 -10.41 -3.62
CA THR A 122 -7.57 -10.10 -3.87
C THR A 122 -7.75 -9.46 -5.23
N ASN A 123 -8.91 -9.67 -5.84
CA ASN A 123 -9.38 -8.76 -6.87
C ASN A 123 -10.00 -7.52 -6.24
N SER A 124 -10.11 -6.47 -7.04
CA SER A 124 -10.70 -5.20 -6.63
C SER A 124 -11.52 -4.59 -7.77
N SER A 125 -12.54 -3.81 -7.39
CA SER A 125 -13.30 -2.95 -8.31
C SER A 125 -12.56 -1.72 -8.78
N ARG A 126 -11.32 -1.51 -8.34
CA ARG A 126 -10.47 -0.43 -8.84
C ARG A 126 -10.32 -0.51 -10.36
N MET A 127 -10.43 0.64 -11.03
CA MET A 127 -10.22 0.78 -12.47
C MET A 127 -8.73 0.93 -12.77
N ALA A 128 -8.27 0.39 -13.90
CA ALA A 128 -6.92 0.61 -14.40
C ALA A 128 -6.83 1.96 -15.14
N ASP A 129 -7.08 3.05 -14.41
CA ASP A 129 -7.18 4.42 -14.92
C ASP A 129 -5.89 4.98 -15.55
N THR A 130 -4.75 4.49 -15.08
CA THR A 130 -3.42 4.95 -15.49
C THR A 130 -2.73 4.02 -16.50
N TRP A 131 -3.45 3.03 -17.05
CA TRP A 131 -2.91 2.07 -18.00
C TRP A 131 -3.97 1.53 -18.97
N ASP A 132 -3.73 1.67 -20.27
CA ASP A 132 -4.61 1.22 -21.36
C ASP A 132 -4.09 -0.02 -22.12
N GLY A 133 -2.95 -0.56 -21.70
CA GLY A 133 -2.34 -1.72 -22.35
C GLY A 133 -2.96 -3.07 -21.96
N PRO A 134 -2.49 -4.16 -22.57
CA PRO A 134 -3.15 -5.47 -22.51
C PRO A 134 -2.99 -6.21 -21.17
N GLY A 135 -1.99 -5.86 -20.36
CA GLY A 135 -1.79 -6.44 -19.03
C GLY A 135 -2.67 -5.81 -17.95
N TRP A 136 -2.61 -6.36 -16.75
CA TRP A 136 -3.36 -5.86 -15.60
C TRP A 136 -2.57 -4.82 -14.82
N GLN A 137 -3.30 -4.02 -14.04
CA GLN A 137 -2.72 -3.15 -13.03
C GLN A 137 -2.86 -3.78 -11.64
N VAL A 138 -1.76 -3.83 -10.90
CA VAL A 138 -1.69 -4.50 -9.59
C VAL A 138 -1.20 -3.51 -8.53
N VAL A 139 -1.92 -3.39 -7.42
CA VAL A 139 -1.51 -2.59 -6.26
C VAL A 139 -0.83 -3.49 -5.23
N VAL A 140 0.31 -3.03 -4.70
CA VAL A 140 1.08 -3.71 -3.65
C VAL A 140 1.09 -2.85 -2.40
N LEU A 141 0.48 -3.35 -1.33
CA LEU A 141 0.48 -2.75 0.00
C LEU A 141 1.40 -3.54 0.95
N PRO A 142 2.04 -2.89 1.93
CA PRO A 142 1.86 -1.50 2.35
C PRO A 142 2.66 -0.48 1.54
N ASP A 143 3.40 -0.91 0.52
CA ASP A 143 4.37 -0.08 -0.20
C ASP A 143 3.72 1.02 -1.06
N GLN A 144 2.38 1.01 -1.20
CA GLN A 144 1.60 1.96 -1.99
C GLN A 144 2.08 2.02 -3.45
N LEU A 145 2.42 0.87 -4.02
CA LEU A 145 2.90 0.76 -5.39
C LEU A 145 1.79 0.28 -6.31
N VAL A 146 1.68 0.91 -7.47
CA VAL A 146 0.85 0.47 -8.59
C VAL A 146 1.76 0.00 -9.71
N VAL A 147 1.67 -1.27 -10.07
CA VAL A 147 2.47 -1.90 -11.12
C VAL A 147 1.60 -2.06 -12.36
N ASN A 148 2.04 -1.48 -13.47
CA ASN A 148 1.33 -1.49 -14.74
C ASN A 148 1.74 -2.68 -15.60
N ASN A 149 0.84 -3.08 -16.49
CA ASN A 149 1.08 -4.09 -17.53
C ASN A 149 1.58 -5.46 -17.02
N VAL A 150 1.10 -5.90 -15.86
CA VAL A 150 1.47 -7.22 -15.34
C VAL A 150 0.79 -8.30 -16.17
N THR A 151 1.57 -9.23 -16.72
CA THR A 151 1.05 -10.36 -17.51
C THR A 151 1.31 -11.71 -16.81
N PRO A 152 0.58 -12.78 -17.16
CA PRO A 152 0.77 -14.13 -16.61
C PRO A 152 2.22 -14.63 -16.63
N GLU A 153 2.97 -14.32 -17.68
CA GLU A 153 4.36 -14.77 -17.88
C GLU A 153 5.34 -14.08 -16.93
N GLN A 154 4.94 -12.94 -16.36
CA GLN A 154 5.78 -12.11 -15.49
C GLN A 154 5.57 -12.39 -14.00
N CYS A 155 4.59 -13.23 -13.62
CA CYS A 155 4.21 -13.41 -12.21
C CYS A 155 5.35 -13.94 -11.31
N ASP A 156 6.23 -14.79 -11.83
CA ASP A 156 7.41 -15.27 -11.10
C ASP A 156 8.39 -14.10 -10.81
N ASP A 157 8.70 -13.30 -11.83
CA ASP A 157 9.55 -12.11 -11.68
C ASP A 157 8.87 -11.04 -10.79
N PHE A 158 7.54 -10.94 -10.82
CA PHE A 158 6.76 -10.03 -9.98
C PHE A 158 6.90 -10.39 -8.50
N PHE A 159 6.85 -11.69 -8.16
CA PHE A 159 7.06 -12.15 -6.79
C PHE A 159 8.45 -11.74 -6.29
N GLU A 160 9.50 -11.97 -7.08
CA GLU A 160 10.87 -11.58 -6.72
C GLU A 160 11.04 -10.06 -6.57
N ALA A 161 10.39 -9.30 -7.45
CA ALA A 161 10.52 -7.84 -7.47
C ALA A 161 9.83 -7.15 -6.29
N PHE A 162 8.63 -7.62 -5.92
CA PHE A 162 7.73 -6.85 -5.03
C PHE A 162 7.28 -7.59 -3.76
N LEU A 163 7.34 -8.93 -3.75
CA LEU A 163 6.72 -9.73 -2.68
C LEU A 163 7.73 -10.49 -1.82
N ALA A 164 8.90 -10.80 -2.38
CA ALA A 164 9.98 -11.42 -1.65
C ALA A 164 10.49 -10.49 -0.53
N PRO A 165 10.81 -11.03 0.66
CA PRO A 165 11.50 -10.27 1.70
C PRO A 165 12.83 -9.73 1.20
N PRO A 166 13.22 -8.50 1.58
CA PRO A 166 14.57 -8.02 1.32
C PRO A 166 15.59 -9.02 1.87
N VAL A 167 16.63 -9.30 1.09
CA VAL A 167 17.75 -10.14 1.55
C VAL A 167 18.56 -9.29 2.53
N GLU A 168 18.50 -9.61 3.83
CA GLU A 168 19.42 -9.03 4.81
C GLU A 168 20.83 -9.54 4.51
N THR A 169 21.61 -8.75 3.76
CA THR A 169 23.04 -8.97 3.63
C THR A 169 23.71 -8.54 4.92
N PHE A 170 23.84 -9.47 5.87
CA PHE A 170 24.72 -9.27 7.02
C PHE A 170 26.17 -9.16 6.53
N GLY A 171 26.69 -7.93 6.51
CA GLY A 171 28.12 -7.65 6.59
C GLY A 171 28.96 -7.97 5.35
N GLN A 172 28.91 -7.11 4.34
CA GLN A 172 30.13 -6.72 3.64
C GLN A 172 30.04 -5.22 3.37
N GLY A 173 30.86 -4.45 4.11
CA GLY A 173 30.89 -3.01 4.02
C GLY A 173 31.07 -2.58 2.58
N VAL A 174 30.15 -1.73 2.11
CA VAL A 174 30.35 -0.98 0.88
C VAL A 174 31.52 -0.04 1.17
N THR A 175 32.72 -0.43 0.75
CA THR A 175 33.82 0.52 0.59
C THR A 175 33.40 1.50 -0.50
N GLU A 176 33.07 2.72 -0.10
CA GLU A 176 33.05 3.88 -0.98
C GLU A 176 34.39 3.95 -1.71
N SER A 177 34.41 3.45 -2.94
CA SER A 177 35.52 3.68 -3.84
C SER A 177 35.28 5.04 -4.49
N ASN A 178 35.90 6.05 -3.90
CA ASN A 178 36.19 7.31 -4.57
C ASN A 178 37.07 6.99 -5.80
N GLY A 179 36.43 6.78 -6.94
CA GLY A 179 37.08 6.72 -8.25
C GLY A 179 37.05 8.10 -8.87
N ASP A 180 37.91 8.99 -8.40
CA ASP A 180 38.19 10.25 -9.09
C ASP A 180 39.07 9.96 -10.31
N GLY A 181 38.59 10.43 -11.47
CA GLY A 181 39.17 10.18 -12.77
C GLY A 181 40.35 11.11 -13.02
N THR A 182 41.50 10.50 -13.32
CA THR A 182 42.69 11.13 -13.87
C THR A 182 42.37 11.99 -15.09
N VAL A 183 42.55 13.32 -14.97
CA VAL A 183 42.73 14.22 -16.12
C VAL A 183 44.05 14.96 -15.97
N THR A 184 44.93 14.74 -16.95
CA THR A 184 46.27 15.33 -17.04
C THR A 184 46.23 16.70 -17.70
N GLN A 185 46.65 17.70 -16.93
CA GLN A 185 47.43 18.91 -17.26
C GLN A 185 46.98 19.89 -18.36
N SER A 186 46.77 21.15 -17.97
CA SER A 186 47.71 22.22 -18.35
C SER A 186 47.65 23.39 -17.36
N GLN A 187 48.83 23.89 -17.01
CA GLN A 187 49.10 25.00 -16.10
C GLN A 187 48.85 26.34 -16.80
N ASP A 188 48.38 27.38 -16.10
CA ASP A 188 49.21 28.57 -15.91
C ASP A 188 48.70 29.51 -14.80
N ASN A 189 49.67 30.21 -14.22
CA ASN A 189 49.63 30.96 -12.97
C ASN A 189 48.90 32.31 -13.02
N THR A 190 48.53 32.82 -11.83
CA THR A 190 48.91 34.16 -11.28
C THR A 190 47.72 34.87 -10.59
N ALA A 191 47.85 35.07 -9.27
CA ALA A 191 47.11 36.05 -8.45
C ALA A 191 47.91 37.40 -8.45
N PRO A 192 47.41 38.59 -8.04
CA PRO A 192 46.55 38.77 -6.85
C PRO A 192 45.57 39.97 -6.84
N SER A 193 44.86 40.06 -5.70
CA SER A 193 44.41 41.29 -4.99
C SER A 193 42.98 41.83 -5.21
N GLN A 194 42.24 41.71 -4.10
CA GLN A 194 41.51 42.76 -3.37
C GLN A 194 40.19 43.38 -3.88
N GLU A 195 39.24 43.32 -2.95
CA GLU A 195 38.34 44.37 -2.45
C GLU A 195 36.82 44.20 -2.61
N SER A 196 36.20 44.53 -1.48
CA SER A 196 34.82 44.49 -1.04
C SER A 196 33.86 45.43 -1.77
N SER A 197 32.58 45.08 -1.87
CA SER A 197 31.47 45.76 -1.16
C SER A 197 30.05 45.45 -1.71
N THR A 198 29.14 45.24 -0.75
CA THR A 198 27.72 45.67 -0.69
C THR A 198 26.66 45.20 -1.70
N GLY A 199 25.74 44.35 -1.21
CA GLY A 199 24.32 44.72 -0.98
C GLY A 199 23.30 44.47 -2.12
N PRO A 200 22.03 44.15 -1.81
CA PRO A 200 21.30 43.09 -2.51
C PRO A 200 20.20 43.57 -3.46
N SER A 201 19.98 42.85 -4.55
CA SER A 201 18.73 42.89 -5.31
C SER A 201 17.97 41.59 -5.11
N ALA A 202 16.79 41.72 -4.52
CA ALA A 202 15.85 40.65 -4.28
C ALA A 202 15.36 40.08 -5.62
N SER A 203 15.73 38.83 -5.91
CA SER A 203 15.04 38.00 -6.91
C SER A 203 14.28 36.92 -6.16
N THR A 204 12.96 37.01 -6.27
CA THR A 204 11.96 36.07 -5.79
C THR A 204 12.30 34.66 -6.27
N GLY A 205 12.91 33.86 -5.40
CA GLY A 205 13.15 32.45 -5.63
C GLY A 205 11.83 31.70 -5.59
N GLY A 206 11.22 31.50 -6.76
CA GLY A 206 10.22 30.47 -6.92
C GLY A 206 10.87 29.13 -6.62
N VAL A 207 10.48 28.51 -5.51
CA VAL A 207 10.80 27.12 -5.22
C VAL A 207 10.14 26.30 -6.33
N GLN A 208 10.93 25.94 -7.34
CA GLN A 208 10.55 24.91 -8.28
C GLN A 208 10.53 23.62 -7.47
N SER A 209 9.33 23.16 -7.09
CA SER A 209 9.14 21.79 -6.63
C SER A 209 9.37 20.89 -7.85
N SER A 210 10.62 20.48 -8.07
CA SER A 210 10.95 19.46 -9.04
C SER A 210 10.36 18.14 -8.55
N GLY A 211 9.15 17.84 -9.00
CA GLY A 211 8.49 16.55 -8.77
C GLY A 211 9.40 15.44 -9.28
N SER A 212 9.93 14.65 -8.35
CA SER A 212 10.61 13.38 -8.67
C SER A 212 9.65 12.55 -9.53
N PRO A 213 10.12 11.85 -10.58
CA PRO A 213 9.22 11.10 -11.44
C PRO A 213 8.44 10.08 -10.60
N LEU A 214 7.11 10.18 -10.61
CA LEU A 214 6.20 9.31 -9.86
C LEU A 214 6.31 7.83 -10.27
N THR A 215 7.02 7.56 -11.36
CA THR A 215 7.17 6.27 -12.03
C THR A 215 8.63 5.80 -11.98
N ARG A 216 8.83 4.53 -11.63
CA ARG A 216 10.11 3.84 -11.54
C ARG A 216 10.09 2.54 -12.36
N GLU A 217 11.17 2.30 -13.10
CA GLU A 217 11.45 0.98 -13.67
C GLU A 217 12.04 0.04 -12.60
N VAL A 218 11.51 -1.19 -12.52
CA VAL A 218 12.04 -2.25 -11.68
C VAL A 218 12.41 -3.43 -12.58
N ARG A 219 13.70 -3.79 -12.61
CA ARG A 219 14.21 -4.90 -13.42
C ARG A 219 14.45 -6.12 -12.55
N THR A 220 13.85 -7.24 -12.92
CA THR A 220 13.99 -8.51 -12.21
C THR A 220 13.89 -9.66 -13.21
N GLY A 221 14.84 -10.59 -13.17
CA GLY A 221 14.90 -11.69 -14.11
C GLY A 221 14.98 -11.17 -15.55
N LYS A 222 13.93 -11.46 -16.34
CA LYS A 222 13.82 -11.02 -17.74
C LYS A 222 12.82 -9.87 -17.92
N THR A 223 12.18 -9.45 -16.84
CA THR A 223 11.08 -8.49 -16.87
C THR A 223 11.55 -7.11 -16.42
N THR A 224 11.02 -6.07 -17.09
CA THR A 224 11.08 -4.68 -16.62
C THR A 224 9.67 -4.24 -16.30
N PHE A 225 9.39 -4.01 -15.03
CA PHE A 225 8.11 -3.48 -14.56
C PHE A 225 8.15 -1.97 -14.53
N VAL A 226 7.02 -1.35 -14.85
CA VAL A 226 6.78 0.07 -14.64
C VAL A 226 5.88 0.21 -13.43
N ALA A 227 6.44 0.68 -12.32
CA ALA A 227 5.72 0.87 -11.07
C ALA A 227 5.66 2.35 -10.73
N HIS A 228 4.55 2.82 -10.20
CA HIS A 228 4.40 4.19 -9.73
C HIS A 228 3.77 4.23 -8.34
N ARG A 229 3.93 5.35 -7.65
CA ARG A 229 3.28 5.54 -6.35
C ARG A 229 1.77 5.71 -6.54
N TRP A 230 0.99 5.00 -5.73
CA TRP A 230 -0.44 5.22 -5.59
C TRP A 230 -0.71 6.58 -4.91
N GLN A 231 -1.50 7.43 -5.56
CA GLN A 231 -1.66 8.85 -5.19
C GLN A 231 -2.73 9.11 -4.13
N ALA A 232 -3.66 8.19 -3.96
CA ALA A 232 -4.72 8.35 -2.96
C ALA A 232 -4.12 8.30 -1.55
N LYS A 233 -4.73 9.04 -0.63
CA LYS A 233 -4.30 9.08 0.77
C LYS A 233 -4.66 7.80 1.51
N ALA A 234 -5.77 7.18 1.14
CA ALA A 234 -6.27 5.96 1.74
C ALA A 234 -7.22 5.21 0.79
N ALA A 235 -7.45 3.93 1.08
CA ALA A 235 -8.50 3.14 0.45
C ALA A 235 -9.41 2.55 1.51
N VAL A 236 -10.71 2.60 1.23
CA VAL A 236 -11.73 1.86 1.95
C VAL A 236 -12.03 0.60 1.14
N MET A 237 -11.54 -0.54 1.62
CA MET A 237 -11.76 -1.85 0.99
C MET A 237 -12.94 -2.56 1.66
N ILE A 238 -13.97 -2.89 0.87
CA ILE A 238 -15.22 -3.45 1.37
C ILE A 238 -15.45 -4.80 0.69
N CYS A 239 -15.36 -5.89 1.45
CA CYS A 239 -15.66 -7.21 0.91
C CYS A 239 -17.10 -7.25 0.36
N SER A 240 -17.23 -7.59 -0.92
CA SER A 240 -18.47 -7.58 -1.69
C SER A 240 -18.97 -8.97 -2.11
N HIS A 241 -18.19 -10.02 -1.83
CA HIS A 241 -18.50 -11.40 -2.24
C HIS A 241 -19.87 -11.86 -1.75
N LYS A 242 -20.74 -12.27 -2.68
CA LYS A 242 -22.06 -12.87 -2.33
C LYS A 242 -21.98 -14.36 -2.04
N LYS A 243 -21.10 -15.07 -2.76
CA LYS A 243 -20.98 -16.54 -2.68
C LYS A 243 -20.21 -17.01 -1.45
N ARG A 244 -19.20 -16.24 -1.01
CA ARG A 244 -18.39 -16.58 0.17
C ARG A 244 -19.08 -16.23 1.48
N ASP A 245 -19.67 -15.04 1.57
CA ASP A 245 -20.47 -14.61 2.71
C ASP A 245 -21.62 -13.71 2.24
N LYS A 246 -22.85 -14.23 2.33
CA LYS A 246 -24.06 -13.48 1.95
C LYS A 246 -24.17 -12.13 2.66
N ARG A 247 -23.63 -12.01 3.88
CA ARG A 247 -23.67 -10.75 4.65
C ARG A 247 -22.83 -9.70 3.95
N CYS A 248 -21.59 -10.03 3.55
CA CYS A 248 -20.72 -9.13 2.78
C CYS A 248 -21.41 -8.62 1.52
N GLY A 249 -21.98 -9.52 0.72
CA GLY A 249 -22.68 -9.13 -0.51
C GLY A 249 -23.91 -8.24 -0.30
N VAL A 250 -24.56 -8.27 0.86
CA VAL A 250 -25.68 -7.37 1.20
C VAL A 250 -25.17 -6.05 1.80
N THR A 251 -24.22 -6.11 2.73
CA THR A 251 -23.73 -4.92 3.44
C THR A 251 -22.82 -4.06 2.57
N ALA A 252 -22.11 -4.62 1.59
CA ALA A 252 -21.15 -3.88 0.78
C ALA A 252 -21.76 -2.67 0.06
N ALA A 253 -22.93 -2.83 -0.54
CA ALA A 253 -23.62 -1.74 -1.24
C ALA A 253 -24.06 -0.63 -0.27
N ILE A 254 -24.53 -1.01 0.93
CA ILE A 254 -24.94 -0.09 1.98
C ILE A 254 -23.72 0.70 2.48
N LEU A 255 -22.63 0.00 2.80
CA LEU A 255 -21.37 0.61 3.24
C LEU A 255 -20.78 1.53 2.18
N LYS A 256 -20.68 1.07 0.92
CA LYS A 256 -20.16 1.88 -0.19
C LYS A 256 -20.96 3.16 -0.36
N LYS A 257 -22.29 3.08 -0.31
CA LYS A 257 -23.19 4.26 -0.41
C LYS A 257 -22.90 5.26 0.70
N GLU A 258 -22.80 4.81 1.95
CA GLU A 258 -22.57 5.71 3.09
C GLU A 258 -21.16 6.29 3.14
N PHE A 259 -20.12 5.48 2.89
CA PHE A 259 -18.76 6.00 2.75
C PHE A 259 -18.68 7.03 1.63
N THR A 260 -19.33 6.77 0.48
CA THR A 260 -19.38 7.73 -0.63
C THR A 260 -20.02 9.05 -0.20
N ARG A 261 -21.16 9.00 0.49
CA ARG A 261 -21.88 10.19 0.97
C ARG A 261 -21.02 11.02 1.92
N ILE A 262 -20.41 10.38 2.92
CA ILE A 262 -19.62 11.06 3.95
C ILE A 262 -18.29 11.58 3.38
N LEU A 263 -17.60 10.82 2.54
CA LEU A 263 -16.35 11.29 1.97
C LEU A 263 -16.58 12.46 1.01
N ARG A 264 -17.68 12.46 0.24
CA ARG A 264 -18.07 13.64 -0.58
C ARG A 264 -18.40 14.86 0.27
N SER A 265 -19.15 14.71 1.36
CA SER A 265 -19.49 15.85 2.22
C SER A 265 -18.27 16.46 2.92
N LYS A 266 -17.17 15.70 3.00
CA LYS A 266 -15.89 16.15 3.54
C LYS A 266 -14.88 16.58 2.47
N ASP A 267 -15.24 16.56 1.18
CA ASP A 267 -14.33 16.84 0.06
C ASP A 267 -13.08 15.92 0.06
N LEU A 268 -13.31 14.63 0.32
CA LEU A 268 -12.28 13.58 0.39
C LEU A 268 -12.50 12.46 -0.64
N LEU A 269 -13.41 12.66 -1.60
CA LEU A 269 -13.72 11.68 -2.65
C LEU A 269 -13.81 12.38 -4.01
N GLY A 270 -12.90 12.01 -4.90
CA GLY A 270 -12.74 12.57 -6.24
C GLY A 270 -11.54 11.93 -6.94
N ASP A 271 -10.91 12.70 -7.83
CA ASP A 271 -9.73 12.29 -8.60
C ASP A 271 -8.48 13.11 -8.24
N ALA A 272 -8.51 13.85 -7.12
CA ALA A 272 -7.40 14.68 -6.69
C ALA A 272 -6.34 13.86 -5.93
N GLU A 273 -5.09 14.31 -5.97
CA GLU A 273 -4.04 13.75 -5.12
C GLU A 273 -4.44 13.88 -3.65
N GLY A 274 -4.39 12.76 -2.91
CA GLY A 274 -4.78 12.73 -1.51
C GLY A 274 -6.27 12.46 -1.24
N ASP A 275 -7.09 12.24 -2.28
CA ASP A 275 -8.45 11.72 -2.11
C ASP A 275 -8.44 10.28 -1.57
N VAL A 276 -9.59 9.83 -1.08
CA VAL A 276 -9.81 8.46 -0.61
C VAL A 276 -10.50 7.65 -1.70
N GLU A 277 -9.95 6.49 -2.04
CA GLU A 277 -10.63 5.57 -2.96
C GLU A 277 -11.51 4.55 -2.22
N ILE A 278 -12.62 4.12 -2.83
CA ILE A 278 -13.48 3.06 -2.30
C ILE A 278 -13.46 1.88 -3.26
N TRP A 279 -13.05 0.71 -2.76
CA TRP A 279 -12.91 -0.50 -3.56
C TRP A 279 -13.76 -1.63 -2.99
N LEU A 280 -14.47 -2.32 -3.89
CA LEU A 280 -15.19 -3.57 -3.59
C LEU A 280 -14.33 -4.80 -3.84
#